data_AF-A0A849FQC3-F1
#
_entry.id   AF-A0A849FQC3-F1
#
_cell.length_a   1.000
_cell.length_b   1.000
_cell.length_c   1.000
_cell.angle_alpha   90.00
_cell.angle_beta   90.00
_cell.angle_gamma   90.00
#
_symmetry.space_group_name_H-M   'P 1'
#
loop_
_entity.id
_entity.type
_entity.pdbx_description
1 polymer ?
#
loop_
_entity_poly.entity_id
_entity_poly.type
_entity_poly.pdbx_seq_one_letter_code
_entity_poly.pdbx_strand_id
1 'polypeptide(L)'
;SPTFFRYVDWILTVPLMCVEFYLILKVAGAKKSLMWRLILASVIMLVTGYFGEAVYTAGSGPAVWGLISGLAYFYIVYEIWLGSAKKLAQEAGGAVLTAHKTLCWFVLVGWAIYPIGYMAGTTGWYDGIFEGLNMDVIYNIGDAINKIGFGLVVYGAAVASRKSA
;
A
#
# COMPACT_ATOMS: atom_id res chain seq x y z
N SER A 1 1.00 18.36 -13.04
CA SER A 1 0.94 17.12 -13.84
C SER A 1 0.00 16.13 -13.16
N PRO A 2 -0.53 15.11 -13.86
CA PRO A 2 -1.31 14.04 -13.26
C PRO A 2 -0.61 13.37 -12.06
N THR A 3 0.70 13.13 -12.17
CA THR A 3 1.56 12.61 -11.08
C THR A 3 1.40 13.40 -9.78
N PHE A 4 1.50 14.73 -9.81
CA PHE A 4 1.35 15.56 -8.61
C PHE A 4 0.01 15.30 -7.89
N PHE A 5 -1.10 15.29 -8.64
CA PHE A 5 -2.42 15.06 -8.05
C PHE A 5 -2.58 13.64 -7.50
N ARG A 6 -1.98 12.63 -8.15
CA ARG A 6 -1.95 11.25 -7.63
C ARG A 6 -1.25 11.16 -6.28
N TYR A 7 -0.07 11.76 -6.14
CA TYR A 7 0.66 11.72 -4.86
C TYR A 7 -0.05 12.50 -3.75
N VAL A 8 -0.74 13.60 -4.07
CA VAL A 8 -1.61 14.32 -3.11
C VAL A 8 -2.81 13.45 -2.68
N ASP A 9 -3.40 12.70 -3.59
CA ASP A 9 -4.44 11.75 -3.23
C ASP A 9 -3.89 10.58 -2.40
N TRP A 10 -2.78 9.97 -2.82
CA TRP A 10 -2.19 8.81 -2.15
C TRP A 10 -1.71 9.13 -0.73
N ILE A 11 -1.14 10.31 -0.49
CA ILE A 11 -0.72 10.72 0.85
C ILE A 11 -1.89 10.86 1.83
N LEU A 12 -3.11 11.00 1.32
CA LEU A 12 -4.33 11.03 2.14
C LEU A 12 -4.97 9.64 2.23
N THR A 13 -5.09 8.94 1.10
CA THR A 13 -5.83 7.67 1.01
C THR A 13 -5.05 6.50 1.61
N VAL A 14 -3.74 6.43 1.45
CA VAL A 14 -2.93 5.32 1.98
C VAL A 14 -2.87 5.33 3.51
N PRO A 15 -2.62 6.46 4.21
CA PRO A 15 -2.76 6.50 5.66
C PRO A 15 -4.16 6.12 6.15
N LEU A 16 -5.21 6.49 5.42
CA LEU A 16 -6.58 6.07 5.73
C LEU A 16 -6.74 4.55 5.62
N MET A 17 -6.20 3.91 4.57
CA MET A 17 -6.18 2.45 4.44
C MET A 17 -5.41 1.78 5.60
N CYS A 18 -4.32 2.39 6.10
CA CYS A 18 -3.62 1.91 7.28
C CYS A 18 -4.49 1.98 8.55
N VAL A 19 -5.32 3.03 8.69
CA VAL A 19 -6.31 3.14 9.78
C VAL A 19 -7.38 2.06 9.65
N GLU A 20 -7.94 1.84 8.46
CA GLU A 20 -8.94 0.80 8.20
C GLU A 20 -8.40 -0.60 8.53
N PHE A 21 -7.17 -0.91 8.10
CA PHE A 21 -6.49 -2.15 8.43
C PHE A 21 -6.32 -2.31 9.95
N TYR A 22 -5.90 -1.24 10.64
CA TYR A 22 -5.80 -1.23 12.09
C TYR A 22 -7.14 -1.51 12.77
N LEU A 23 -8.24 -0.90 12.30
CA LEU A 23 -9.57 -1.08 12.89
C LEU A 23 -10.04 -2.53 12.84
N ILE A 24 -9.72 -3.27 11.76
CA ILE A 24 -10.01 -4.71 11.66
C ILE A 24 -9.24 -5.51 12.71
N LEU A 25 -7.99 -5.15 13.00
CA LEU A 25 -7.19 -5.85 14.01
C LEU A 25 -7.40 -5.32 15.42
N LYS A 26 -8.02 -4.16 15.58
CA LYS A 26 -8.31 -3.55 16.88
C LYS A 26 -9.23 -4.43 17.72
N VAL A 27 -10.21 -5.09 17.09
CA VAL A 27 -11.08 -6.06 17.77
C VAL A 27 -10.30 -7.26 18.31
N ALA A 28 -9.13 -7.54 17.75
CA ALA A 28 -8.17 -8.57 18.18
C ALA A 28 -7.12 -8.04 19.17
N GLY A 29 -7.25 -6.80 19.66
CA GLY A 29 -6.30 -6.21 20.61
C GLY A 29 -5.11 -5.45 19.98
N ALA A 30 -5.18 -5.09 18.69
CA ALA A 30 -4.13 -4.28 18.08
C ALA A 30 -3.90 -2.94 18.80
N LYS A 31 -2.63 -2.60 19.02
CA LYS A 31 -2.21 -1.36 19.66
C LYS A 31 -2.16 -0.21 18.64
N LYS A 32 -2.45 1.02 19.09
CA LYS A 32 -2.31 2.24 18.26
C LYS A 32 -0.89 2.43 17.70
N SER A 33 0.12 1.87 18.35
CA SER A 33 1.50 1.89 17.86
C SER A 33 1.66 1.18 16.51
N LEU A 34 0.90 0.10 16.25
CA LEU A 34 0.90 -0.56 14.94
C LEU A 34 0.38 0.38 13.86
N MET A 35 -0.76 1.04 14.10
CA MET A 35 -1.36 2.01 13.18
C MET A 35 -0.37 3.12 12.81
N TRP A 36 0.25 3.76 13.81
CA TRP A 36 1.20 4.85 13.55
C TRP A 36 2.47 4.40 12.84
N ARG A 37 2.96 3.19 13.11
CA ARG A 37 4.10 2.62 12.37
C ARG A 37 3.77 2.43 10.90
N LEU A 38 2.58 1.91 10.58
CA LEU A 38 2.13 1.73 9.19
C LEU A 38 1.92 3.08 8.49
N ILE A 39 1.27 4.03 9.16
CA ILE A 39 1.08 5.40 8.63
C ILE A 39 2.43 6.05 8.34
N LEU A 40 3.37 6.03 9.29
CA LEU A 40 4.67 6.67 9.10
C LEU A 40 5.47 6.02 7.97
N ALA A 41 5.47 4.69 7.90
CA ALA A 41 6.10 3.95 6.79
C ALA A 41 5.45 4.30 5.45
N SER A 42 4.12 4.44 5.39
CA SER A 42 3.41 4.81 4.16
C SER A 42 3.72 6.24 3.71
N VAL A 43 3.86 7.18 4.65
CA VAL A 43 4.25 8.56 4.35
C VAL A 43 5.66 8.59 3.81
N ILE A 44 6.61 7.87 4.43
CA ILE A 44 7.98 7.75 3.92
C ILE A 44 7.98 7.17 2.51
N MET A 45 7.25 6.08 2.29
CA MET A 45 7.10 5.44 0.97
C MET A 45 6.64 6.43 -0.09
N LEU A 46 5.59 7.20 0.19
CA LEU A 46 4.99 8.11 -0.78
C LEU A 46 5.82 9.38 -1.02
N VAL A 47 6.39 9.97 0.04
CA VAL A 47 7.25 11.17 -0.10
C VAL A 47 8.51 10.83 -0.89
N THR A 48 9.14 9.69 -0.60
CA THR A 48 10.33 9.25 -1.33
C THR A 48 10.02 8.84 -2.76
N GLY A 49 8.86 8.19 -3.01
CA GLY A 49 8.38 7.94 -4.37
C GLY A 49 8.19 9.24 -5.16
N TYR A 50 7.54 10.24 -4.57
CA TYR A 50 7.33 11.54 -5.22
C TYR A 50 8.66 12.23 -5.57
N PHE A 51 9.65 12.14 -4.68
CA PHE A 51 10.98 12.69 -4.92
C PHE A 51 11.64 12.07 -6.14
N GLY A 52 11.55 10.75 -6.30
CA GLY A 52 12.13 10.09 -7.47
C GLY A 52 11.34 10.30 -8.76
N GLU A 53 10.02 10.41 -8.70
CA GLU A 53 9.16 10.53 -9.88
C GLU A 53 9.03 11.97 -10.40
N ALA A 54 9.08 12.97 -9.52
CA ALA A 54 8.74 14.35 -9.87
C ALA A 54 9.82 15.40 -9.55
N VAL A 55 10.76 15.11 -8.65
CA VAL A 55 11.75 16.11 -8.17
C VAL A 55 13.15 15.82 -8.69
N TYR A 56 13.61 14.58 -8.54
CA TYR A 56 14.95 14.12 -8.88
C TYR A 56 14.89 13.14 -10.06
N THR A 57 14.41 13.62 -11.20
CA THR A 57 14.06 12.77 -12.36
C THR A 57 15.23 12.42 -13.27
N ALA A 58 16.42 12.94 -13.01
CA ALA A 58 17.61 12.75 -13.85
C ALA A 58 18.68 11.88 -13.17
N GLY A 59 19.51 11.24 -13.99
CA GLY A 59 20.61 10.40 -13.53
C GLY A 59 20.12 9.23 -12.68
N SER A 60 20.78 8.97 -11.55
CA SER A 60 20.41 7.90 -10.61
C SER A 60 19.27 8.26 -9.65
N GLY A 61 18.75 9.49 -9.71
CA GLY A 61 17.72 9.99 -8.80
C GLY A 61 16.49 9.09 -8.70
N PRO A 62 15.82 8.74 -9.83
CA PRO A 62 14.62 7.90 -9.78
C PRO A 62 14.90 6.51 -9.20
N ALA A 63 16.04 5.90 -9.53
CA ALA A 63 16.39 4.57 -9.01
C ALA A 63 16.66 4.61 -7.50
N VAL A 64 17.40 5.61 -7.00
CA VAL A 64 17.73 5.73 -5.58
C VAL A 64 16.50 6.01 -4.73
N TRP A 65 15.68 6.99 -5.12
CA TRP A 65 14.47 7.33 -4.38
C TRP A 65 13.40 6.26 -4.49
N GLY A 66 13.27 5.63 -5.66
CA GLY A 66 12.41 4.46 -5.86
C GLY A 66 12.82 3.27 -4.99
N LEU A 67 14.13 3.03 -4.80
CA LEU A 67 14.62 2.00 -3.89
C LEU A 67 14.24 2.30 -2.43
N ILE A 68 14.41 3.54 -1.98
CA ILE A 68 14.03 3.94 -0.60
C ILE A 68 12.52 3.76 -0.40
N SER A 69 11.71 4.17 -1.38
CA SER A 69 10.26 3.97 -1.38
C SER A 69 9.90 2.48 -1.33
N GLY A 70 10.55 1.67 -2.17
CA GLY A 70 10.37 0.22 -2.20
C GLY A 70 10.72 -0.47 -0.88
N LEU A 71 11.78 -0.03 -0.20
CA LEU A 71 12.14 -0.55 1.13
C LEU A 71 11.07 -0.23 2.17
N ALA A 72 10.49 0.98 2.15
CA ALA A 72 9.39 1.34 3.02
C ALA A 72 8.12 0.53 2.71
N TYR A 73 7.83 0.28 1.43
CA TYR A 73 6.77 -0.63 0.99
C TYR A 73 6.96 -2.06 1.53
N PHE A 74 8.14 -2.65 1.34
CA PHE A 74 8.42 -3.99 1.84
C PHE A 74 8.45 -4.07 3.37
N TYR A 75 8.80 -2.99 4.07
CA TYR A 75 8.63 -2.91 5.51
C TYR A 75 7.15 -3.00 5.93
N ILE A 76 6.24 -2.32 5.23
CA ILE A 76 4.79 -2.43 5.47
C ILE A 76 4.34 -3.87 5.26
N VAL A 77 4.71 -4.47 4.12
CA VAL A 77 4.42 -5.88 3.78
C VAL A 77 4.91 -6.81 4.88
N TYR A 78 6.16 -6.66 5.33
CA TYR A 78 6.73 -7.46 6.41
C TYR A 78 5.91 -7.33 7.69
N GLU A 79 5.56 -6.12 8.11
CA GLU A 79 4.86 -5.90 9.37
C GLU A 79 3.45 -6.52 9.38
N ILE A 80 2.75 -6.47 8.25
CA ILE A 80 1.41 -7.06 8.13
C ILE A 80 1.45 -8.59 7.96
N TRP A 81 2.42 -9.14 7.23
CA TRP A 81 2.49 -10.58 6.92
C TRP A 81 3.21 -11.40 7.98
N LEU A 82 4.29 -10.89 8.56
CA LEU A 82 5.19 -11.64 9.44
C LEU A 82 5.34 -10.98 10.82
N GLY A 83 4.97 -9.71 10.93
CA GLY A 83 5.05 -8.93 12.15
C GLY A 83 3.89 -9.18 13.12
N SER A 84 3.61 -8.16 13.92
CA SER A 84 2.65 -8.22 15.02
C SER A 84 1.20 -8.44 14.56
N ALA A 85 0.87 -7.98 13.34
CA ALA A 85 -0.48 -8.05 12.79
C ALA A 85 -0.96 -9.49 12.55
N LYS A 86 -0.08 -10.36 12.04
CA LYS A 86 -0.42 -11.77 11.77
C LYS A 86 -0.79 -12.53 13.05
N LYS A 87 -0.05 -12.31 14.14
CA LYS A 87 -0.31 -12.96 15.43
C LYS A 87 -1.70 -12.59 15.95
N LEU A 88 -2.02 -11.30 15.94
CA LEU A 88 -3.34 -10.79 16.34
C LEU A 88 -4.47 -11.36 15.47
N ALA A 89 -4.26 -11.43 14.15
CA ALA A 89 -5.25 -12.00 13.23
C ALA A 89 -5.48 -13.50 13.47
N GLN A 90 -4.42 -14.25 13.78
CA GLN A 90 -4.51 -15.68 14.10
C GLN A 90 -5.24 -15.92 15.44
N GLU A 91 -4.99 -15.08 16.45
CA GLU A 91 -5.68 -15.13 17.74
C GLU A 91 -7.18 -14.83 17.61
N ALA A 92 -7.57 -13.86 16.76
CA ALA A 92 -8.98 -13.54 16.52
C ALA A 92 -9.72 -14.60 15.69
N GLY A 93 -9.07 -15.20 14.69
CA GLY A 93 -9.69 -16.18 13.81
C GLY A 93 -10.87 -15.62 12.98
N GLY A 94 -11.68 -16.53 12.43
CA GLY A 94 -12.94 -16.20 11.77
C GLY A 94 -12.86 -15.14 10.67
N ALA A 95 -13.81 -14.21 10.69
CA ALA A 95 -13.92 -13.12 9.71
C ALA A 95 -12.69 -12.18 9.72
N VAL A 96 -12.11 -11.94 10.90
CA VAL A 96 -10.93 -11.07 11.05
C VAL A 96 -9.70 -11.69 10.38
N LEU A 97 -9.46 -12.99 10.57
CA LEU A 97 -8.34 -13.68 9.92
C LEU A 97 -8.48 -13.71 8.39
N THR A 98 -9.68 -13.96 7.88
CA THR A 98 -9.96 -13.96 6.43
C THR A 98 -9.75 -12.58 5.82
N ALA A 99 -10.28 -11.54 6.48
CA ALA A 99 -10.09 -10.15 6.06
C ALA A 99 -8.61 -9.77 6.06
N HIS A 100 -7.90 -10.07 7.16
CA HIS A 100 -6.47 -9.80 7.28
C HIS A 100 -5.66 -10.46 6.17
N LYS A 101 -5.86 -11.76 5.90
CA LYS A 101 -5.17 -12.46 4.80
C LYS A 101 -5.43 -11.80 3.44
N THR A 102 -6.68 -11.40 3.19
CA THR A 102 -7.07 -10.75 1.94
C THR A 102 -6.38 -9.38 1.80
N LEU A 103 -6.39 -8.56 2.85
CA LEU A 103 -5.72 -7.26 2.86
C LEU A 103 -4.21 -7.38 2.72
N CYS A 104 -3.60 -8.41 3.33
CA CYS A 104 -2.18 -8.73 3.15
C CYS A 104 -1.84 -9.03 1.69
N TRP A 105 -2.70 -9.74 0.95
CA TRP A 105 -2.53 -9.96 -0.49
C TRP A 105 -2.76 -8.69 -1.31
N PHE A 106 -3.73 -7.84 -0.96
CA PHE A 106 -3.91 -6.53 -1.60
C PHE A 106 -2.66 -5.68 -1.45
N VAL A 107 -2.09 -5.60 -0.25
CA VAL A 107 -0.89 -4.81 -0.02
C VAL A 107 0.31 -5.43 -0.72
N LEU A 108 0.49 -6.77 -0.75
CA LEU A 108 1.65 -7.39 -1.40
C LEU A 108 1.59 -7.41 -2.93
N VAL A 109 0.43 -7.78 -3.50
CA VAL A 109 0.27 -7.99 -4.95
C VAL A 109 -0.50 -6.83 -5.57
N GLY A 110 -1.59 -6.41 -4.95
CA GLY A 110 -2.39 -5.28 -5.45
C GLY A 110 -1.58 -3.99 -5.54
N TRP A 111 -0.75 -3.69 -4.53
CA TRP A 111 0.06 -2.46 -4.54
C TRP A 111 1.35 -2.58 -5.36
N ALA A 112 1.77 -3.79 -5.76
CA ALA A 112 2.94 -3.96 -6.61
C ALA A 112 2.78 -3.29 -7.99
N ILE A 113 1.54 -2.97 -8.38
CA ILE A 113 1.24 -2.19 -9.58
C ILE A 113 1.82 -0.77 -9.53
N TYR A 114 1.95 -0.16 -8.35
CA TYR A 114 2.45 1.22 -8.21
C TYR A 114 3.96 1.31 -8.47
N PRO A 115 4.83 0.45 -7.90
CA PRO A 115 6.23 0.38 -8.32
C PRO A 115 6.42 0.09 -9.82
N ILE A 116 5.54 -0.70 -10.44
CA ILE A 116 5.58 -0.94 -11.89
C ILE A 116 5.25 0.34 -12.65
N GLY A 117 4.20 1.05 -12.26
CA GLY A 117 3.87 2.35 -12.87
C GLY A 117 5.00 3.37 -12.70
N TYR A 118 5.64 3.39 -11.53
CA TYR A 118 6.81 4.23 -11.26
C TYR A 118 7.95 3.92 -12.23
N MET A 119 8.31 2.64 -12.40
CA MET A 119 9.36 2.22 -13.33
C MET A 119 8.99 2.45 -14.80
N ALA A 120 7.70 2.40 -15.15
CA ALA A 120 7.24 2.74 -16.50
C ALA A 120 7.27 4.25 -16.79
N GLY A 121 7.16 5.09 -15.75
CA GLY A 121 7.13 6.55 -15.88
C GLY A 121 8.44 7.27 -15.59
N THR A 122 9.47 6.56 -15.16
CA THR A 122 10.78 7.13 -14.81
C THR A 122 11.88 6.47 -15.64
N THR A 123 12.98 7.19 -15.85
CA THR A 123 14.15 6.65 -16.56
C THR A 123 15.08 5.92 -15.60
N GLY A 124 15.60 4.77 -15.99
CA GLY A 124 16.53 3.97 -15.21
C GLY A 124 17.06 2.74 -15.94
N TRP A 125 17.75 1.88 -15.19
CA TRP A 125 18.29 0.61 -15.71
C TRP A 125 17.19 -0.37 -16.18
N TYR A 126 15.93 -0.08 -15.84
CA TYR A 126 14.73 -0.86 -16.17
C TYR A 126 13.98 -0.34 -17.40
N ASP A 127 14.49 0.66 -18.12
CA ASP A 127 13.80 1.30 -19.25
C ASP A 127 13.33 0.27 -20.31
N GLY A 128 14.19 -0.69 -20.68
CA GLY A 128 13.84 -1.72 -21.67
C GLY A 128 12.88 -2.81 -21.18
N ILE A 129 12.50 -2.83 -19.90
CA ILE A 129 11.58 -3.82 -19.32
C ILE A 129 10.14 -3.33 -19.39
N PHE A 130 9.93 -2.03 -19.18
CA PHE A 130 8.60 -1.41 -19.08
C PHE A 130 8.32 -0.42 -20.22
N GLU A 131 9.18 -0.43 -21.26
CA GLU A 131 9.03 0.41 -22.44
C GLU A 131 7.65 0.23 -23.10
N GLY A 132 7.01 1.34 -23.45
CA GLY A 132 5.70 1.34 -24.10
C GLY A 132 4.50 1.16 -23.15
N LEU A 133 4.73 0.90 -21.86
CA LEU A 133 3.64 0.93 -20.88
C LEU A 133 3.28 2.36 -20.51
N ASN A 134 1.97 2.67 -20.56
CA ASN A 134 1.49 3.97 -20.13
C ASN A 134 1.27 3.98 -18.60
N MET A 135 2.12 4.72 -17.89
CA MET A 135 2.03 4.87 -16.44
C MET A 135 0.65 5.31 -15.94
N ASP A 136 -0.03 6.24 -16.62
CA ASP A 136 -1.35 6.71 -16.20
C ASP A 136 -2.42 5.62 -16.26
N VAL A 137 -2.32 4.73 -17.26
CA VAL A 137 -3.20 3.56 -17.36
C VAL A 137 -2.94 2.60 -16.21
N ILE A 138 -1.66 2.31 -15.92
CA ILE A 138 -1.25 1.44 -14.80
C ILE A 138 -1.81 1.97 -13.48
N TYR A 139 -1.59 3.26 -13.19
CA TYR A 139 -2.06 3.88 -11.96
C TYR A 139 -3.58 3.95 -11.85
N ASN A 140 -4.30 4.21 -12.95
CA ASN A 140 -5.77 4.22 -12.93
C ASN A 140 -6.35 2.83 -12.64
N ILE A 141 -5.78 1.79 -13.24
CA ILE A 141 -6.16 0.39 -12.94
C ILE A 141 -5.86 0.07 -11.47
N GLY A 142 -4.67 0.45 -11.00
CA GLY A 142 -4.26 0.27 -9.61
C GLY A 142 -5.22 0.95 -8.65
N ASP A 143 -5.58 2.21 -8.89
CA ASP A 143 -6.50 2.97 -8.05
C ASP A 143 -7.91 2.37 -8.06
N ALA A 144 -8.44 1.96 -9.22
CA ALA A 144 -9.75 1.33 -9.31
C ALA A 144 -9.82 0.04 -8.49
N ILE A 145 -8.79 -0.81 -8.59
CA ILE A 145 -8.75 -2.10 -7.88
C ILE A 145 -8.47 -1.89 -6.39
N ASN A 146 -7.43 -1.12 -6.04
CA ASN A 146 -6.93 -1.04 -4.68
C ASN A 146 -7.74 -0.10 -3.79
N LYS A 147 -8.42 0.91 -4.32
CA LYS A 147 -9.28 1.78 -3.49
C LYS A 147 -10.64 1.12 -3.25
N ILE A 148 -11.28 0.63 -4.32
CA ILE A 148 -12.61 0.03 -4.23
C ILE A 148 -12.51 -1.36 -3.60
N GLY A 149 -11.61 -2.20 -4.09
CA GLY A 149 -11.44 -3.58 -3.61
C GLY A 149 -11.05 -3.64 -2.14
N PHE A 150 -10.10 -2.82 -1.71
CA PHE A 150 -9.69 -2.75 -0.30
C PHE A 150 -10.86 -2.35 0.60
N GLY A 151 -11.59 -1.28 0.25
CA GLY A 151 -12.76 -0.84 1.00
C GLY A 151 -13.88 -1.89 1.07
N LEU A 152 -14.12 -2.62 -0.01
CA LEU A 152 -15.10 -3.72 -0.04
C LEU A 152 -14.69 -4.88 0.88
N VAL A 153 -13.40 -5.21 0.96
CA VAL A 153 -12.90 -6.24 1.90
C VAL A 153 -13.10 -5.80 3.35
N VAL A 154 -12.77 -4.54 3.67
CA VAL A 154 -12.97 -3.98 5.02
C VAL A 154 -14.45 -3.97 5.40
N TYR A 155 -15.32 -3.51 4.50
CA TYR A 155 -16.76 -3.51 4.70
C TYR A 155 -17.32 -4.93 4.89
N GLY A 156 -16.92 -5.88 4.04
CA GLY A 156 -17.32 -7.28 4.14
C GLY A 156 -16.91 -7.90 5.47
N ALA A 157 -15.70 -7.60 5.94
CA ALA A 157 -15.21 -8.04 7.24
C ALA A 157 -16.06 -7.49 8.40
N ALA A 158 -16.42 -6.21 8.33
CA ALA A 158 -17.25 -5.56 9.34
C ALA A 158 -18.68 -6.15 9.39
N VAL A 159 -19.30 -6.38 8.24
CA VAL A 159 -20.64 -7.00 8.15
C VAL A 159 -20.61 -8.45 8.65
N ALA A 160 -19.59 -9.23 8.28
CA ALA A 160 -19.44 -10.60 8.72
C ALA A 160 -19.23 -10.68 10.25
N SER A 161 -18.43 -9.77 10.81
CA SER A 161 -18.18 -9.72 12.25
C SER A 161 -19.44 -9.36 13.05
N ARG A 162 -20.31 -8.49 12.50
CA ARG A 162 -21.59 -8.12 13.15
C ARG A 162 -22.58 -9.28 13.24
N LYS A 163 -22.60 -10.19 12.26
CA LYS A 163 -23.53 -11.34 12.26
C LYS A 163 -23.14 -12.44 13.24
N SER A 164 -21.89 -12.43 13.71
CA SER A 164 -21.34 -13.43 14.64
C SER A 164 -21.34 -12.98 16.10
N ALA A 165 -21.79 -11.75 16.38
CA ALA A 165 -21.93 -11.15 17.71
C ALA A 165 -23.40 -11.11 18.12
#